data_AF-A0A2E7T7F8-F1
#
_entry.id   AF-A0A2E7T7F8-F1
#
_cell.length_a   1.000
_cell.length_b   1.000
_cell.length_c   1.000
_cell.angle_alpha   90.00
_cell.angle_beta   90.00
_cell.angle_gamma   90.00
#
_symmetry.space_group_name_H-M   'P 1'
#
loop_
_entity.id
_entity.type
_entity.pdbx_description
1 polymer ?
#
loop_
_entity_poly.entity_id
_entity_poly.type
_entity_poly.pdbx_seq_one_letter_code
_entity_poly.pdbx_strand_id
1 'polypeptide(L)'
;MATTEEEIRYWPRIGMYVNRKFADEWIERLGITGRVLDDDIEEFVDVDSPTAEELEGEIEELFENPFEEAELSTENEAIMELIKFESDKKAFILSKKDEGMTLDEAKKAYEETKGDLVREHLDLPETPEGVTHASQLDEGDEEE
;
A
#
# COMPACT_ATOMS: atom_id res chain seq x y z
N MET A 1 -14.21 4.08 31.87
CA MET A 1 -14.65 4.27 30.47
C MET A 1 -13.40 4.71 29.75
N ALA A 2 -12.71 3.75 29.13
CA ALA A 2 -11.46 4.02 28.43
C ALA A 2 -11.79 4.71 27.11
N THR A 3 -11.03 5.74 26.81
CA THR A 3 -11.01 6.48 25.56
C THR A 3 -10.85 5.52 24.39
N THR A 4 -11.67 5.68 23.36
CA THR A 4 -11.54 5.09 22.03
C THR A 4 -10.24 5.58 21.38
N GLU A 5 -9.11 5.06 21.83
CA GLU A 5 -8.01 4.81 20.92
C GLU A 5 -8.54 3.81 19.90
N GLU A 6 -8.38 4.10 18.61
CA GLU A 6 -8.74 3.16 17.55
C GLU A 6 -7.94 1.88 17.81
N GLU A 7 -8.62 0.86 18.34
CA GLU A 7 -7.98 -0.40 18.68
C GLU A 7 -7.39 -0.99 17.38
N ILE A 8 -6.06 -1.18 17.36
CA ILE A 8 -5.33 -1.75 16.24
C ILE A 8 -4.86 -3.15 16.58
N ARG A 9 -4.93 -4.06 15.60
CA ARG A 9 -4.56 -5.46 15.74
C ARG A 9 -3.74 -5.92 14.55
N TYR A 10 -2.68 -6.70 14.79
CA TYR A 10 -1.90 -7.28 13.72
C TYR A 10 -2.69 -8.41 13.05
N TRP A 11 -2.99 -8.28 11.77
CA TRP A 11 -3.71 -9.29 11.02
C TRP A 11 -2.73 -10.15 10.20
N PRO A 12 -2.45 -11.42 10.59
CA PRO A 12 -1.42 -12.22 9.93
C PRO A 12 -1.67 -12.47 8.44
N ARG A 13 -2.94 -12.54 8.02
CA ARG A 13 -3.32 -12.79 6.63
C ARG A 13 -2.79 -11.74 5.66
N ILE A 14 -2.81 -10.48 6.07
CA ILE A 14 -2.34 -9.35 5.25
C ILE A 14 -1.01 -8.77 5.76
N GLY A 15 -0.54 -9.26 6.91
CA GLY A 15 0.77 -8.93 7.48
C GLY A 15 0.91 -7.49 7.97
N MET A 16 -0.19 -6.84 8.38
CA MET A 16 -0.17 -5.46 8.86
C MET A 16 -1.14 -5.22 10.02
N TYR A 17 -0.94 -4.11 10.74
CA TYR A 17 -1.88 -3.66 11.76
C TYR A 17 -3.11 -3.01 11.14
N VAL A 18 -4.27 -3.40 11.63
CA VAL A 18 -5.57 -2.92 11.16
C VAL A 18 -6.44 -2.48 12.32
N ASN A 19 -7.24 -1.43 12.12
CA ASN A 19 -8.40 -1.18 12.96
C ASN A 19 -9.61 -1.94 12.40
N ARG A 20 -10.68 -2.05 13.20
CA ARG A 20 -11.87 -2.84 12.83
C ARG A 20 -12.48 -2.37 11.50
N LYS A 21 -12.59 -1.05 11.33
CA LYS A 21 -13.16 -0.45 10.13
C LYS A 21 -12.37 -0.83 8.87
N PHE A 22 -11.05 -0.72 8.92
CA PHE A 22 -10.19 -1.07 7.79
C PHE A 22 -10.27 -2.56 7.48
N ALA A 23 -10.32 -3.41 8.50
CA ALA A 23 -10.51 -4.85 8.32
C ALA A 23 -11.83 -5.16 7.58
N ASP A 24 -12.94 -4.55 8.01
CA ASP A 24 -14.26 -4.74 7.37
C ASP A 24 -14.24 -4.26 5.91
N GLU A 25 -13.65 -3.09 5.62
CA GLU A 25 -13.49 -2.58 4.23
C GLU A 25 -12.62 -3.51 3.35
N TRP A 26 -11.70 -4.27 3.96
CA TRP A 26 -10.87 -5.24 3.26
C TRP A 26 -11.61 -6.54 2.93
N ILE A 27 -12.51 -7.00 3.80
CA ILE A 27 -13.34 -8.19 3.55
C ILE A 27 -14.16 -8.00 2.27
N GLU A 28 -14.76 -6.81 2.10
CA GLU A 28 -15.53 -6.46 0.89
C GLU A 28 -14.69 -6.53 -0.40
N ARG A 29 -13.38 -6.31 -0.30
CA ARG A 29 -12.45 -6.37 -1.45
C ARG A 29 -11.93 -7.78 -1.72
N LEU A 30 -11.68 -8.57 -0.68
CA LEU A 30 -11.13 -9.93 -0.78
C LEU A 30 -12.15 -10.98 -1.21
N GLY A 31 -13.45 -10.69 -1.06
CA GLY A 31 -14.52 -11.57 -1.54
C GLY A 31 -14.61 -11.74 -3.07
N ILE A 32 -13.73 -11.10 -3.85
CA ILE A 32 -13.68 -11.24 -5.30
C ILE A 32 -12.74 -12.41 -5.66
N THR A 33 -13.33 -13.57 -5.90
CA THR A 33 -12.60 -14.78 -6.32
C THR A 33 -12.18 -14.67 -7.79
N GLY A 34 -10.90 -14.91 -8.07
CA GLY A 34 -10.37 -14.99 -9.43
C GLY A 34 -10.43 -16.41 -10.02
N ARG A 35 -10.08 -16.54 -11.30
CA ARG A 35 -9.74 -17.83 -11.91
C ARG A 35 -8.33 -17.75 -12.48
N VAL A 36 -7.55 -18.80 -12.29
CA VAL A 36 -6.20 -18.92 -12.86
C VAL A 36 -6.18 -20.04 -13.89
N LEU A 37 -5.38 -19.89 -14.94
CA LEU A 37 -5.17 -20.97 -15.90
C LEU A 37 -4.27 -22.01 -15.25
N ASP A 38 -4.76 -23.24 -15.17
CA ASP A 38 -3.98 -24.39 -14.76
C ASP A 38 -3.29 -24.99 -15.99
N ASP A 39 -1.97 -24.84 -16.06
CA ASP A 39 -1.16 -25.27 -17.21
C ASP A 39 -1.11 -26.81 -17.38
N ASP A 40 -1.41 -27.58 -16.34
CA ASP A 40 -1.39 -29.06 -16.41
C ASP A 40 -2.66 -29.62 -17.05
N ILE A 41 -3.80 -28.92 -16.91
CA ILE A 41 -5.09 -29.33 -17.49
C ILE A 41 -5.61 -28.39 -18.59
N GLU A 42 -4.90 -27.31 -18.89
CA GLU A 42 -5.28 -26.28 -19.88
C GLU A 42 -6.67 -25.66 -19.62
N GLU A 43 -7.08 -25.56 -18.34
CA GLU A 43 -8.40 -25.05 -17.93
C GLU A 43 -8.29 -23.95 -16.86
N PHE A 44 -9.27 -23.04 -16.85
CA PHE A 44 -9.38 -22.03 -15.80
C PHE A 44 -10.00 -22.63 -14.54
N VAL A 45 -9.23 -22.72 -13.46
CA VAL A 45 -9.68 -23.19 -12.15
C VAL A 45 -9.96 -22.01 -11.22
N ASP A 46 -10.98 -22.14 -10.39
CA ASP A 46 -11.26 -21.17 -9.33
C ASP A 46 -10.13 -21.23 -8.28
N VAL A 47 -9.64 -20.07 -7.84
CA VAL A 47 -8.63 -20.02 -6.77
C VAL A 47 -9.32 -20.21 -5.44
N ASP A 48 -8.85 -21.16 -4.63
CA ASP A 48 -9.34 -21.34 -3.26
C ASP A 48 -9.09 -20.05 -2.47
N SER A 49 -10.17 -19.33 -2.18
CA SER A 49 -10.14 -18.04 -1.49
C SER A 49 -11.11 -18.10 -0.32
N PRO A 50 -10.78 -17.52 0.84
CA PRO A 50 -11.66 -17.52 1.99
C PRO A 50 -12.97 -16.81 1.65
N THR A 51 -14.08 -17.35 2.14
CA THR A 51 -15.39 -16.71 2.06
C THR A 51 -15.43 -15.47 2.96
N ALA A 52 -16.37 -14.56 2.68
CA ALA A 52 -16.57 -13.38 3.54
C ALA A 52 -16.89 -13.77 4.99
N GLU A 53 -17.67 -14.84 5.21
CA GLU A 53 -18.02 -15.35 6.55
C GLU A 53 -16.77 -15.83 7.31
N GLU A 54 -15.84 -16.51 6.63
CA GLU A 54 -14.58 -16.94 7.25
C GLU A 54 -13.69 -15.75 7.62
N LEU A 55 -13.64 -14.72 6.77
CA LEU A 55 -12.90 -13.50 7.06
C LEU A 55 -13.52 -12.69 8.21
N GLU A 56 -14.85 -12.60 8.27
CA GLU A 56 -15.57 -11.95 9.38
C GLU A 56 -15.27 -12.63 10.71
N GLY A 57 -15.30 -13.96 10.75
CA GLY A 57 -14.95 -14.73 11.94
C GLY A 57 -13.48 -14.55 12.38
N GLU A 58 -12.55 -14.49 11.42
CA GLU A 58 -11.14 -14.21 11.68
C GLU A 58 -10.94 -12.82 12.31
N ILE A 59 -11.64 -11.80 11.81
CA ILE A 59 -11.60 -10.45 12.36
C ILE A 59 -12.29 -10.38 13.72
N GLU A 60 -13.37 -11.12 13.95
CA GLU A 60 -13.97 -11.18 15.28
C GLU A 60 -12.97 -11.74 16.32
N GLU A 61 -12.38 -12.91 16.04
CA GLU A 61 -11.37 -13.52 16.91
C GLU A 61 -10.16 -12.59 17.15
N LEU A 62 -9.70 -11.89 16.11
CA LEU A 62 -8.56 -10.97 16.20
C LEU A 62 -8.77 -9.84 17.22
N PHE A 63 -9.99 -9.31 17.30
CA PHE A 63 -10.34 -8.20 18.19
C PHE A 63 -10.85 -8.66 19.56
N GLU A 64 -11.31 -9.91 19.69
CA GLU A 64 -11.66 -10.50 21.00
C GLU A 64 -10.43 -10.87 21.84
N ASN A 65 -9.32 -11.24 21.19
CA ASN A 65 -8.09 -11.61 21.88
C ASN A 65 -7.38 -10.39 22.52
N PRO A 66 -6.49 -10.60 23.51
CA PRO A 66 -5.61 -9.53 24.03
C PRO A 66 -4.67 -8.98 22.95
N PHE A 67 -4.23 -7.73 23.09
CA PHE A 67 -3.27 -7.13 22.15
C PHE A 67 -1.95 -7.92 22.18
N GLU A 68 -1.48 -8.28 20.99
CA GLU A 68 -0.17 -8.89 20.77
C GLU A 68 0.60 -8.00 19.80
N GLU A 69 1.83 -7.65 20.20
CA GLU A 69 2.76 -6.95 19.33
C GLU A 69 3.44 -7.97 18.41
N ALA A 70 3.29 -7.76 17.11
CA ALA A 70 3.96 -8.50 16.05
C ALA A 70 4.96 -7.59 15.32
N GLU A 71 6.11 -8.16 14.95
CA GLU A 71 7.07 -7.53 14.05
C GLU A 71 6.56 -7.61 12.61
N LEU A 72 6.65 -6.49 11.88
CA LEU A 72 6.36 -6.47 10.46
C LEU A 72 7.54 -7.04 9.68
N SER A 73 7.29 -7.69 8.53
CA SER A 73 8.39 -8.04 7.63
C SER A 73 8.99 -6.79 7.01
N THR A 74 10.25 -6.85 6.60
CA THR A 74 10.93 -5.73 5.92
C THR A 74 10.11 -5.21 4.73
N GLU A 75 9.49 -6.10 3.96
CA GLU A 75 8.65 -5.74 2.81
C GLU A 75 7.38 -4.99 3.25
N ASN A 76 6.75 -5.38 4.36
CA ASN A 76 5.56 -4.70 4.86
C ASN A 76 5.90 -3.36 5.50
N GLU A 77 7.06 -3.24 6.15
CA GLU A 77 7.60 -1.95 6.62
C GLU A 77 7.84 -1.00 5.43
N ALA A 78 8.45 -1.50 4.36
CA ALA A 78 8.67 -0.77 3.12
C ALA A 78 7.38 -0.24 2.50
N ILE A 79 6.35 -1.10 2.42
CA ILE A 79 5.02 -0.72 1.93
C ILE A 79 4.42 0.39 2.80
N MET A 80 4.49 0.27 4.13
CA MET A 80 3.95 1.28 5.05
C MET A 80 4.68 2.62 4.93
N GLU A 81 5.99 2.60 4.74
CA GLU A 81 6.78 3.81 4.49
C GLU A 81 6.36 4.49 3.18
N LEU A 82 6.21 3.73 2.09
CA LEU A 82 5.75 4.25 0.81
C LEU A 82 4.34 4.84 0.88
N ILE A 83 3.40 4.14 1.52
CA ILE A 83 2.03 4.65 1.72
C ILE A 83 2.06 5.98 2.46
N LYS A 84 2.86 6.07 3.53
CA LYS A 84 3.01 7.30 4.31
C LYS A 84 3.59 8.42 3.46
N PHE A 85 4.68 8.16 2.75
CA PHE A 85 5.30 9.13 1.84
C PHE A 85 4.31 9.66 0.79
N GLU A 86 3.50 8.78 0.20
CA GLU A 86 2.47 9.16 -0.76
C GLU A 86 1.37 10.02 -0.16
N SER A 87 0.95 9.72 1.07
CA SER A 87 -0.04 10.52 1.80
C SER A 87 0.46 11.94 2.09
N ASP A 88 1.77 12.10 2.27
CA ASP A 88 2.45 13.36 2.56
C ASP A 88 2.85 14.16 1.30
N LYS A 89 2.49 13.71 0.09
CA LYS A 89 2.86 14.35 -1.20
C LYS A 89 2.71 15.86 -1.20
N LYS A 90 1.58 16.38 -0.70
CA LYS A 90 1.32 17.83 -0.67
C LYS A 90 2.28 18.56 0.27
N ALA A 91 2.50 18.02 1.46
CA ALA A 91 3.41 18.63 2.44
C ALA A 91 4.84 18.63 1.92
N PHE A 92 5.28 17.54 1.31
CA PHE A 92 6.58 17.42 0.65
C PHE A 92 6.78 18.50 -0.43
N ILE A 93 5.85 18.62 -1.38
CA ILE A 93 5.93 19.59 -2.48
C ILE A 93 5.96 21.03 -1.95
N LEU A 94 5.15 21.35 -0.93
CA LEU A 94 5.14 22.68 -0.33
C LEU A 94 6.46 23.00 0.38
N SER A 95 7.03 22.06 1.13
CA SER A 95 8.35 22.21 1.74
C SER A 95 9.41 22.53 0.69
N LYS A 96 9.40 21.83 -0.45
CA LYS A 96 10.36 22.06 -1.54
C LYS A 96 10.18 23.42 -2.21
N LYS A 97 8.94 23.91 -2.32
CA LYS A 97 8.67 25.28 -2.78
C LYS A 97 9.18 26.33 -1.80
N ASP A 98 9.05 26.10 -0.49
CA ASP A 98 9.57 27.00 0.54
C ASP A 98 11.11 27.03 0.54
N GLU A 99 11.76 25.94 0.11
CA GLU A 99 13.19 25.86 -0.18
C GLU A 99 13.61 26.60 -1.47
N GLY A 100 12.66 27.18 -2.20
CA GLY A 100 12.90 27.99 -3.40
C GLY A 100 12.78 27.24 -4.74
N MET A 101 12.36 25.97 -4.73
CA MET A 101 12.08 25.24 -5.96
C MET A 101 10.82 25.74 -6.64
N THR A 102 10.78 25.66 -7.98
CA THR A 102 9.53 25.80 -8.72
C THR A 102 8.59 24.63 -8.43
N LEU A 103 7.30 24.78 -8.78
CA LEU A 103 6.33 23.71 -8.58
C LEU A 103 6.70 22.44 -9.38
N ASP A 104 7.20 22.59 -10.60
CA ASP A 104 7.56 21.46 -11.45
C ASP A 104 8.82 20.75 -10.96
N GLU A 105 9.83 21.50 -10.49
CA GLU A 105 11.01 20.93 -9.82
C GLU A 105 10.63 20.19 -8.54
N ALA A 106 9.73 20.75 -7.72
CA ALA A 106 9.27 20.10 -6.50
C ALA A 106 8.48 18.81 -6.76
N LYS A 107 7.65 18.79 -7.82
CA LYS A 107 6.96 17.57 -8.28
C LYS A 107 7.96 16.53 -8.78
N LYS A 108 8.95 16.93 -9.57
CA LYS A 108 9.99 16.03 -10.07
C LYS A 108 10.78 15.41 -8.91
N ALA A 109 11.21 16.24 -7.95
CA ALA A 109 11.91 15.77 -6.76
C ALA A 109 11.08 14.78 -5.94
N TYR A 110 9.76 14.94 -5.87
CA TYR A 110 8.87 13.97 -5.22
C TYR A 110 8.90 12.61 -5.93
N GLU A 111 8.76 12.58 -7.26
CA GLU A 111 8.79 11.32 -8.02
C GLU A 111 10.17 10.66 -8.00
N GLU A 112 11.25 11.46 -8.01
CA GLU A 112 12.63 10.96 -7.82
C GLU A 112 12.78 10.32 -6.43
N THR A 113 12.38 11.02 -5.36
CA THR A 113 12.44 10.49 -3.99
C THR A 113 11.62 9.22 -3.82
N LYS A 114 10.41 9.17 -4.40
CA LYS A 114 9.58 7.95 -4.41
C LYS A 114 10.31 6.80 -5.10
N GLY A 115 10.92 7.08 -6.25
CA GLY A 115 11.69 6.10 -7.01
C GLY A 115 12.90 5.60 -6.26
N ASP A 116 13.57 6.45 -5.48
CA ASP A 116 14.73 6.07 -4.68
C ASP A 116 14.31 5.20 -3.49
N LEU A 117 13.20 5.52 -2.80
CA LEU A 117 12.63 4.68 -1.74
C LEU A 117 12.29 3.26 -2.23
N VAL A 118 11.63 3.15 -3.39
CA VAL A 118 11.31 1.83 -3.97
C VAL A 118 12.59 1.05 -4.32
N ARG A 119 13.63 1.72 -4.83
CA ARG A 119 14.89 1.06 -5.19
C ARG A 119 15.66 0.58 -3.97
N GLU A 120 15.70 1.38 -2.91
CA GLU A 120 16.32 1.00 -1.64
C GLU A 120 15.69 -0.29 -1.10
N HIS A 121 14.35 -0.34 -1.04
CA HIS A 121 13.61 -1.51 -0.54
C HIS A 121 13.73 -2.76 -1.43
N LEU A 122 14.07 -2.59 -2.71
CA LEU A 122 14.24 -3.70 -3.65
C LEU A 122 15.71 -4.01 -3.98
N ASP A 123 16.67 -3.40 -3.26
CA ASP A 123 18.11 -3.51 -3.50
C ASP A 123 18.50 -3.25 -4.98
N LEU A 124 17.79 -2.33 -5.63
CA LEU A 124 18.01 -1.98 -7.03
C LEU A 124 19.15 -0.96 -7.17
N PRO A 125 19.92 -0.99 -8.27
CA PRO A 125 20.99 -0.03 -8.49
C PRO A 125 20.46 1.40 -8.58
N GLU A 126 21.32 2.36 -8.21
CA GLU A 126 21.02 3.79 -8.36
C GLU A 126 20.62 4.12 -9.80
N THR A 127 19.69 5.06 -9.91
CA THR A 127 19.22 5.52 -11.22
C THR A 127 20.40 6.19 -11.95
N PRO A 128 20.79 5.73 -13.14
CA PRO A 128 21.88 6.37 -13.87
C PRO A 128 21.53 7.82 -14.18
N GLU A 129 22.51 8.72 -13.98
CA GLU A 129 22.36 10.17 -14.21
C GLU A 129 21.77 10.44 -15.61
N GLY A 130 20.60 11.07 -15.64
CA GLY A 130 19.90 11.44 -16.89
C GLY A 130 18.69 10.57 -17.27
N VAL A 131 18.38 9.50 -16.52
CA VAL A 131 17.12 8.76 -16.69
C VAL A 131 16.05 9.37 -15.79
N THR A 132 15.33 10.36 -16.30
CA THR A 132 14.12 10.86 -15.63
C THR A 132 12.95 9.93 -15.96
N HIS A 133 12.29 9.37 -14.95
CA HIS A 133 10.99 8.68 -15.08
C HIS A 133 9.86 9.71 -15.33
N ALA A 134 10.11 10.72 -16.17
CA ALA A 134 9.09 11.59 -16.71
C ALA A 134 8.42 10.84 -17.86
N SER A 135 7.64 9.82 -17.53
CA SER A 135 6.84 9.08 -18.50
C SER A 135 5.57 8.64 -17.81
N GLN A 136 4.45 9.22 -18.25
CA GLN A 136 3.06 9.00 -17.81
C GLN A 136 2.52 9.87 -16.65
N LEU A 137 2.47 11.20 -16.83
CA LEU A 137 1.33 11.99 -16.33
C LEU A 137 0.94 13.13 -17.31
N ASP A 138 1.29 13.01 -18.59
CA ASP A 138 0.93 13.97 -19.65
C ASP A 138 0.20 13.27 -20.80
N GLU A 139 -0.89 12.56 -20.47
CA GLU A 139 -1.94 12.21 -21.43
C GLU A 139 -3.29 12.43 -20.73
N GLY A 140 -3.61 13.70 -20.57
CA GLY A 140 -4.93 14.21 -20.20
C GLY A 140 -5.17 15.52 -20.92
N ASP A 141 -4.81 15.56 -22.20
CA ASP A 141 -5.17 16.62 -23.13
C ASP A 141 -6.67 16.50 -23.45
N GLU A 142 -7.40 17.57 -23.14
CA GLU A 142 -8.49 18.16 -23.92
C GLU A 142 -9.48 17.21 -24.65
N GLU A 143 -10.67 17.02 -24.05
CA GLU A 143 -11.98 16.97 -24.73
C GLU A 143 -13.02 17.47 -23.70
N GLU A 144 -13.91 18.45 -23.86
CA GLU A 144 -14.36 19.33 -24.95
C GLU A 144 -14.97 20.60 -24.31
#